data_AF-A0ABD3LDQ9-F1
#
_entry.id   AF-A0ABD3LDQ9-F1
#
_cell.length_a   1.000
_cell.length_b   1.000
_cell.length_c   1.000
_cell.angle_alpha   90.00
_cell.angle_beta   90.00
_cell.angle_gamma   90.00
#
_symmetry.space_group_name_H-M   'P 1'
#
loop_
_entity.id
_entity.type
_entity.pdbx_description
1 polymer ?
#
loop_
_entity_poly.entity_id
_entity_poly.type
_entity_poly.pdbx_seq_one_letter_code
_entity_poly.pdbx_strand_id
1 'polypeptide(L)'
;MLTSEAGEVTRYTGIVILRGNKASVYAVASEDMDFLTFGAPKFLRHLMDPSSRKVPVMEFEISKILEEMNLDMDQFIDLCILSRWDYCESIRGIGGLTALKLIRRHGSIENILENINKQRCFLCSYLVP
;
A
#
# COMPACT_ATOMS: atom_id res chain seq x y z
N MET A 1 21.85 -0.02 -4.46
CA MET A 1 21.24 1.31 -4.64
C MET A 1 20.86 1.45 -6.10
N LEU A 2 19.60 1.17 -6.44
CA LEU A 2 19.03 1.59 -7.71
C LEU A 2 18.18 2.80 -7.38
N THR A 3 18.71 3.98 -7.65
CA THR A 3 17.98 5.25 -7.59
C THR A 3 17.39 5.48 -8.98
N SER A 4 16.07 5.44 -9.14
CA SER A 4 15.40 5.99 -10.33
C SER A 4 14.84 7.35 -9.96
N GLU A 5 15.23 8.37 -10.73
CA GLU A 5 14.81 9.75 -10.59
C GLU A 5 13.33 9.98 -10.96
N ALA A 6 12.84 11.15 -10.49
CA ALA A 6 11.61 11.86 -10.82
C ALA A 6 10.36 11.56 -9.94
N GLY A 7 10.03 12.49 -9.03
CA GLY A 7 8.67 12.64 -8.50
C GLY A 7 8.58 12.97 -7.02
N GLU A 8 9.17 12.14 -6.16
CA GLU A 8 9.19 12.31 -4.71
C GLU A 8 10.50 11.69 -4.22
N VAL A 9 11.26 12.37 -3.36
CA VAL A 9 12.53 11.82 -2.83
C VAL A 9 12.21 10.83 -1.72
N THR A 10 11.45 9.79 -2.04
CA THR A 10 11.41 8.63 -1.18
C THR A 10 12.57 7.73 -1.59
N ARG A 11 13.50 7.51 -0.66
CA ARG A 11 14.68 6.68 -0.89
C ARG A 11 14.27 5.21 -0.94
N TYR A 12 13.89 4.73 -2.11
CA TYR A 12 13.61 3.32 -2.31
C TYR A 12 14.91 2.53 -2.40
N THR A 13 15.07 1.55 -1.52
CA THR A 13 16.17 0.60 -1.61
C THR A 13 15.59 -0.79 -1.81
N GLY A 14 15.59 -1.29 -3.05
CA GLY A 14 15.46 -2.71 -3.29
C GLY A 14 16.64 -3.45 -2.67
N ILE A 15 16.35 -4.40 -1.76
CA ILE A 15 17.38 -5.26 -1.17
C ILE A 15 17.65 -6.39 -2.14
N VAL A 16 18.79 -6.30 -2.81
CA VAL A 16 19.32 -7.37 -3.64
C VAL A 16 20.17 -8.27 -2.75
N ILE A 17 19.77 -9.54 -2.63
CA ILE A 17 20.59 -10.57 -2.02
C ILE A 17 21.37 -11.27 -3.13
N LEU A 18 22.70 -11.26 -3.01
CA LEU A 18 23.59 -12.05 -3.85
C LEU A 18 23.71 -13.44 -3.23
N ARG A 19 23.23 -14.48 -3.92
CA ARG A 19 23.49 -15.89 -3.58
C ARG A 19 24.42 -16.47 -4.65
N GLY A 20 25.73 -16.46 -4.37
CA GLY A 20 26.76 -16.84 -5.34
C GLY A 20 26.89 -15.81 -6.47
N ASN A 21 27.01 -16.27 -7.72
CA ASN A 21 27.11 -15.40 -8.92
C ASN A 21 25.75 -14.88 -9.43
N LYS A 22 24.66 -15.09 -8.69
CA LYS A 22 23.32 -14.64 -9.07
C LYS A 22 22.80 -13.59 -8.10
N ALA A 23 22.40 -12.45 -8.66
CA ALA A 23 21.66 -11.41 -7.96
C ALA A 23 20.15 -11.72 -8.00
N SER A 24 19.52 -11.79 -6.83
CA SER A 24 18.06 -11.89 -6.70
C SER A 24 17.57 -10.78 -5.77
N VAL A 25 16.46 -10.15 -6.10
CA VAL A 25 15.79 -9.22 -5.19
C VAL A 25 15.10 -10.04 -4.09
N TYR A 26 15.29 -9.69 -2.83
CA TYR A 26 14.70 -10.38 -1.69
C TYR A 26 13.50 -9.63 -1.11
N ALA A 27 13.65 -8.33 -0.89
CA ALA A 27 12.63 -7.48 -0.29
C ALA A 27 12.82 -6.02 -0.71
N VAL A 28 11.78 -5.22 -0.57
CA VAL A 28 11.85 -3.76 -0.71
C VAL A 28 11.99 -3.15 0.68
N ALA A 29 12.98 -2.29 0.87
CA ALA A 29 13.12 -1.50 2.10
C ALA A 29 12.64 -0.07 1.85
N SER A 30 11.64 0.35 2.61
CA SER A 30 11.16 1.75 2.64
C SER A 30 10.54 2.06 3.99
N GLU A 31 10.43 3.34 4.31
CA GLU A 31 9.59 3.80 5.43
C GLU A 31 8.12 3.97 5.02
N ASP A 32 7.89 4.17 3.73
CA ASP A 32 6.56 4.35 3.16
C ASP A 32 5.92 2.99 2.89
N MET A 33 4.77 2.73 3.51
CA MET A 33 4.06 1.45 3.42
C MET A 33 3.27 1.29 2.11
N ASP A 34 3.15 2.36 1.32
CA ASP A 34 2.47 2.35 0.02
C ASP A 34 3.09 1.33 -0.95
N PHE A 35 4.35 0.93 -0.69
CA PHE A 35 5.06 -0.10 -1.46
C PHE A 35 4.46 -1.49 -1.38
N LEU A 36 3.66 -1.76 -0.35
CA LEU A 36 2.91 -3.00 -0.25
C LEU A 36 1.89 -3.14 -1.39
N THR A 37 1.37 -2.01 -1.91
CA THR A 37 0.39 -2.01 -3.02
C THR A 37 1.02 -2.37 -4.37
N PHE A 38 2.33 -2.17 -4.54
CA PHE A 38 3.04 -2.55 -5.78
C PHE A 38 3.33 -4.06 -5.89
N GLY A 39 2.83 -4.88 -4.95
CA GLY A 39 2.94 -6.33 -5.01
C GLY A 39 4.33 -6.87 -4.64
N ALA A 40 5.12 -6.11 -3.88
CA ALA A 40 6.37 -6.62 -3.34
C ALA A 40 6.08 -7.79 -2.36
N PRO A 41 6.67 -8.98 -2.54
CA PRO A 41 6.37 -10.14 -1.69
C PRO A 41 6.78 -9.93 -0.23
N LYS A 42 7.85 -9.14 -0.02
CA LYS A 42 8.41 -8.83 1.29
C LYS A 42 8.78 -7.35 1.36
N PHE A 43 8.41 -6.71 2.46
CA PHE A 43 8.65 -5.31 2.74
C PHE A 43 9.34 -5.13 4.10
N LEU A 44 10.42 -4.36 4.15
CA LEU A 44 11.17 -4.07 5.37
C LEU A 44 11.06 -2.60 5.75
N ARG A 45 10.76 -2.34 7.03
CA ARG A 45 10.70 -1.00 7.62
C ARG A 45 11.72 -0.86 8.74
N HIS A 46 12.21 0.36 8.98
CA HIS A 46 13.27 0.68 9.94
C HIS A 46 14.65 0.12 9.57
N LEU A 47 14.83 -0.37 8.35
CA LEU A 47 16.14 -0.85 7.90
C LEU A 47 17.14 0.29 7.74
N MET A 48 16.68 1.47 7.32
CA MET A 48 17.50 2.65 7.09
C MET A 48 17.60 3.56 8.33
N ASP A 49 16.97 3.16 9.44
CA ASP A 49 16.99 3.95 10.66
C ASP A 49 18.38 3.93 11.33
N PRO A 50 18.80 5.05 11.93
CA PRO A 50 20.09 5.10 12.63
C PRO A 50 20.06 4.14 13.82
N SER A 51 21.16 3.42 14.04
CA SER A 51 21.29 2.43 15.12
C SER A 51 21.04 3.00 16.52
N SER A 52 21.11 4.34 16.68
CA SER A 52 20.78 5.05 17.92
C SER A 52 19.30 5.00 18.28
N ARG A 53 18.40 4.82 17.31
CA ARG A 53 16.94 4.78 17.54
C ARG A 53 16.50 3.49 18.23
N LYS A 54 17.32 2.42 18.19
CA LYS A 54 17.06 1.09 18.79
C LYS A 54 15.68 0.49 18.44
N VAL A 55 15.12 0.88 17.29
CA VAL A 55 13.87 0.30 16.77
C VAL A 55 14.22 -0.97 15.99
N PRO A 56 13.59 -2.12 16.26
CA PRO A 56 13.83 -3.33 15.49
C PRO A 56 13.31 -3.17 14.05
N VAL A 57 14.01 -3.78 13.10
CA VAL A 57 13.56 -3.88 11.71
C VAL A 57 12.28 -4.70 11.66
N MET A 58 11.24 -4.15 11.04
CA MET A 58 9.97 -4.86 10.84
C MET A 58 9.93 -5.46 9.45
N GLU A 59 9.56 -6.74 9.36
CA GLU A 59 9.34 -7.47 8.11
C GLU A 59 7.84 -7.71 7.93
N PHE A 60 7.33 -7.33 6.76
CA PHE A 60 5.95 -7.52 6.34
C PHE A 60 5.94 -8.44 5.12
N GLU A 61 5.08 -9.45 5.14
CA GLU A 61 4.88 -10.37 4.03
C GLU A 61 3.47 -10.18 3.49
N ILE A 62 3.35 -9.84 2.20
CA ILE A 62 2.06 -9.45 1.63
C ILE A 62 1.04 -10.61 1.69
N SER A 63 1.50 -11.84 1.47
CA SER A 63 0.67 -13.06 1.55
C SER A 63 -0.03 -13.18 2.90
N LYS A 64 0.70 -12.99 4.00
CA LYS A 64 0.15 -13.05 5.37
C LYS A 64 -0.82 -11.92 5.64
N ILE A 65 -0.52 -10.71 5.15
CA ILE A 65 -1.41 -9.55 5.31
C ILE A 65 -2.74 -9.83 4.60
N LEU A 66 -2.71 -10.29 3.35
CA LEU A 66 -3.91 -10.64 2.59
C LEU A 66 -4.71 -11.75 3.26
N GLU A 67 -4.03 -12.77 3.80
CA GLU A 67 -4.67 -13.88 4.51
C GLU A 67 -5.35 -13.41 5.81
N GLU A 68 -4.66 -12.62 6.65
CA GLU A 68 -5.22 -12.07 7.88
C GLU A 68 -6.37 -11.08 7.61
N MET A 69 -6.27 -10.32 6.53
CA MET A 69 -7.31 -9.37 6.12
C MET A 69 -8.43 -10.04 5.32
N ASN A 70 -8.24 -11.28 4.87
CA ASN A 70 -9.13 -12.03 3.98
C ASN A 70 -9.55 -11.18 2.77
N LEU A 71 -8.54 -10.66 2.07
CA LEU A 71 -8.68 -9.81 0.87
C LEU A 71 -7.79 -10.34 -0.25
N ASP A 72 -8.21 -10.10 -1.48
CA ASP A 72 -7.34 -10.25 -2.65
C ASP A 72 -6.44 -9.02 -2.85
N MET A 73 -5.40 -9.14 -3.68
CA MET A 73 -4.49 -8.00 -3.98
C MET A 73 -5.22 -6.79 -4.53
N ASP A 74 -6.17 -6.99 -5.44
CA ASP A 74 -6.95 -5.89 -6.04
C ASP A 74 -7.79 -5.18 -4.97
N GLN A 75 -8.41 -5.95 -4.06
CA GLN A 75 -9.18 -5.41 -2.94
C GLN A 75 -8.29 -4.68 -1.93
N PHE A 76 -7.06 -5.15 -1.73
CA PHE A 76 -6.09 -4.49 -0.89
C PHE A 76 -5.63 -3.16 -1.49
N ILE A 77 -5.40 -3.09 -2.80
CA ILE A 77 -5.10 -1.85 -3.52
C ILE A 77 -6.26 -0.87 -3.36
N ASP A 78 -7.49 -1.32 -3.60
CA ASP A 78 -8.70 -0.53 -3.43
C ASP A 78 -8.86 -0.01 -1.98
N LEU A 79 -8.54 -0.84 -1.00
CA LEU A 79 -8.53 -0.46 0.41
C LEU A 79 -7.53 0.66 0.68
N CYS A 80 -6.32 0.58 0.12
CA CYS A 80 -5.29 1.61 0.26
C CYS A 80 -5.74 2.93 -0.37
N ILE A 81 -6.35 2.89 -1.57
CA ILE A 81 -6.93 4.06 -2.24
C ILE A 81 -7.99 4.74 -1.35
N LEU A 82 -8.90 3.95 -0.76
CA LEU A 82 -9.97 4.47 0.10
C LEU A 82 -9.47 4.98 1.46
N SER A 83 -8.42 4.37 2.02
CA SER A 83 -7.94 4.68 3.37
C SER A 83 -7.18 6.00 3.43
N ARG A 84 -6.49 6.33 2.34
CA ARG A 84 -5.91 7.62 1.95
C ARG A 84 -4.74 7.29 1.02
N TRP A 85 -4.88 7.68 -0.24
CA TRP A 85 -3.72 7.85 -1.11
C TRP A 85 -3.52 9.34 -1.29
N ASP A 86 -2.30 9.83 -1.09
CA ASP A 86 -1.99 11.27 -1.19
C ASP A 86 -2.23 11.86 -2.60
N TYR A 87 -2.45 11.01 -3.61
CA TYR A 87 -2.73 11.43 -4.99
C TYR A 87 -4.23 11.60 -5.31
N CYS A 88 -5.15 11.12 -4.46
CA CYS A 88 -6.59 11.13 -4.72
C CYS A 88 -7.39 11.76 -3.57
N GLU A 89 -8.39 12.58 -3.89
CA GLU A 89 -9.31 13.11 -2.87
C GLU A 89 -10.15 11.98 -2.25
N SER A 90 -9.91 11.66 -0.97
CA SER A 90 -10.64 10.61 -0.28
C SER A 90 -12.11 10.98 0.01
N ILE A 91 -12.99 9.98 0.09
CA ILE A 91 -14.39 10.15 0.50
C ILE A 91 -14.45 10.63 1.97
N ARG A 92 -15.09 11.78 2.22
CA ARG A 92 -15.17 12.36 3.57
C ARG A 92 -15.86 11.39 4.54
N GLY A 93 -15.18 11.09 5.64
CA GLY A 93 -15.69 10.21 6.69
C GLY A 93 -15.41 8.72 6.48
N ILE A 94 -14.68 8.35 5.43
CA ILE A 94 -14.14 7.00 5.27
C ILE A 94 -12.67 7.03 5.71
N GLY A 95 -12.36 6.34 6.79
CA GLY A 95 -10.99 6.01 7.19
C GLY A 95 -10.72 4.51 7.04
N GLY A 96 -9.51 4.05 7.38
CA GLY A 96 -9.10 2.67 7.10
C GLY A 96 -10.03 1.56 7.61
N LEU A 97 -10.59 1.69 8.82
CA LEU A 97 -11.54 0.70 9.35
C LEU A 97 -12.88 0.69 8.60
N THR A 98 -13.35 1.86 8.17
CA THR A 98 -14.59 1.97 7.40
C THR A 98 -14.38 1.48 5.98
N ALA A 99 -13.24 1.82 5.37
CA ALA A 99 -12.83 1.33 4.06
C ALA A 99 -12.76 -0.20 4.02
N LEU A 100 -12.14 -0.82 5.03
CA LEU A 100 -12.06 -2.29 5.13
C LEU A 100 -13.44 -2.95 5.18
N LYS A 101 -14.37 -2.37 5.95
CA LYS A 101 -15.76 -2.86 6.02
C LYS A 101 -16.49 -2.73 4.69
N LEU A 102 -16.27 -1.64 3.97
CA LEU A 102 -16.91 -1.39 2.68
C LEU A 102 -16.36 -2.32 1.60
N ILE A 103 -15.04 -2.50 1.53
CA ILE A 103 -14.40 -3.42 0.59
C ILE A 103 -14.85 -4.86 0.82
N ARG A 104 -14.90 -5.31 2.08
CA ARG A 104 -15.43 -6.66 2.40
C ARG A 104 -16.90 -6.84 2.02
N ARG A 105 -17.68 -5.77 1.98
CA ARG A 105 -19.13 -5.84 1.68
C ARG A 105 -19.43 -5.73 0.18
N HIS A 106 -18.70 -4.86 -0.51
CA HIS A 106 -19.00 -4.46 -1.90
C HIS A 106 -17.99 -5.00 -2.91
N GLY A 107 -16.84 -5.50 -2.45
CA GLY A 107 -15.81 -6.12 -3.28
C GLY A 107 -14.86 -5.14 -3.94
N SER A 108 -15.37 -4.04 -4.51
CA SER A 108 -14.57 -3.04 -5.23
C SER A 108 -15.02 -1.61 -4.95
N ILE A 109 -14.17 -0.63 -5.28
CA ILE A 109 -14.50 0.80 -5.15
C ILE A 109 -15.73 1.17 -5.98
N GLU A 110 -15.89 0.66 -7.20
CA GLU A 110 -17.01 0.98 -8.08
C GLU A 110 -18.36 0.62 -7.43
N ASN A 111 -18.46 -0.59 -6.89
CA ASN A 111 -19.65 -1.04 -6.17
C ASN A 111 -19.90 -0.20 -4.92
N ILE A 112 -18.85 0.26 -4.23
CA ILE A 112 -18.99 1.15 -3.08
C ILE A 112 -19.57 2.50 -3.53
N LEU A 113 -19.08 3.06 -4.62
CA LEU A 113 -19.55 4.35 -5.15
C LEU A 113 -21.00 4.29 -5.63
N GLU A 114 -21.46 3.15 -6.16
CA GLU A 114 -22.87 2.95 -6.52
C GLU A 114 -23.79 2.90 -5.29
N ASN A 115 -23.31 2.38 -4.17
CA ASN A 115 -24.09 2.17 -2.95
C ASN A 115 -23.96 3.31 -1.92
N ILE A 116 -22.97 4.20 -2.07
CA ILE A 116 -22.78 5.36 -1.21
C ILE A 116 -23.54 6.58 -1.75
N ASN A 117 -24.11 7.36 -0.84
CA ASN A 117 -24.80 8.59 -1.19
C ASN A 117 -23.80 9.61 -1.80
N LYS A 118 -23.96 9.90 -3.10
CA LYS A 118 -23.06 10.73 -3.94
C LYS A 118 -22.79 12.14 -3.37
N GLN A 119 -23.64 12.65 -2.47
CA GLN A 119 -23.43 13.94 -1.81
C GLN A 119 -22.23 13.97 -0.84
N ARG A 120 -21.70 12.82 -0.43
CA ARG A 120 -20.52 12.71 0.45
C ARG A 120 -19.20 12.43 -0.27
N CYS A 121 -19.23 12.28 -1.60
CA CYS A 121 -18.14 11.73 -2.37
C CYS A 121 -17.68 12.69 -3.48
N PHE A 122 -16.56 13.39 -3.29
CA PHE A 122 -15.95 14.26 -4.31
C PHE A 122 -15.30 13.46 -5.45
N LEU A 123 -14.97 12.18 -5.21
CA LEU A 123 -14.44 11.22 -6.20
C LEU A 123 -15.41 10.90 -7.35
N CYS A 124 -16.70 11.22 -7.20
CA CYS A 124 -17.74 10.83 -8.16
C CYS A 124 -17.59 11.51 -9.53
N SER A 125 -16.77 12.56 -9.65
CA SER A 125 -16.53 13.29 -10.91
C SER A 125 -15.34 12.79 -11.75
N TYR A 126 -14.47 11.92 -11.20
CA TYR A 126 -13.27 11.44 -11.92
C TYR A 126 -13.28 9.94 -12.22
N LEU A 127 -14.10 9.15 -11.54
CA LEU A 127 -14.09 7.68 -11.64
C LEU A 127 -15.28 7.06 -12.41
N VAL A 128 -16.27 7.88 -12.82
CA VAL A 128 -17.42 7.42 -13.60
C VAL A 128 -17.42 8.19 -14.92
N PRO A 129 -17.18 7.54 -16.08
CA PRO A 129 -17.32 8.18 -17.39
C PRO A 129 -18.77 8.55 -17.72
#